data_AF-A0A6N2AF20-F1
#
_entry.id   AF-A0A6N2AF20-F1
#
_cell.length_a   1.000
_cell.length_b   1.000
_cell.length_c   1.000
_cell.angle_alpha   90.00
_cell.angle_beta   90.00
_cell.angle_gamma   90.00
#
_symmetry.space_group_name_H-M   'P 1'
#
loop_
_entity.id
_entity.type
_entity.pdbx_description
1 polymer ?
#
loop_
_entity_poly.entity_id
_entity_poly.type
_entity_poly.pdbx_seq_one_letter_code
_entity_poly.pdbx_strand_id
1 'polypeptide(L)'
;IGLINMKVWNRAAIAKLCWDLDNKEDKLWIKWIQTYYIKEQREWQRRKQASWMIQKIMNAKQSVEQVQQMQRKNKGVIRQLYNHMKGEQQRPIWTCLMFKNAARLKAYFTMWIMMNQRLVTVDRLAQ
;
A
#
# COMPACT_ATOMS: atom_id res chain seq x y z
N ILE A 1 5.73 9.69 9.19
CA ILE A 1 5.25 8.62 8.28
C ILE A 1 5.64 8.99 6.84
N GLY A 2 6.71 8.38 6.31
CA GLY A 2 7.28 8.66 4.98
C GLY A 2 6.48 8.05 3.82
N LEU A 3 5.15 8.18 3.88
CA LEU A 3 4.24 7.73 2.82
C LEU A 3 4.21 8.76 1.70
N ILE A 4 5.28 8.73 0.90
CA ILE A 4 5.43 9.60 -0.27
C ILE A 4 4.39 9.25 -1.34
N ASN A 5 3.90 8.01 -1.36
CA ASN A 5 2.94 7.55 -2.35
C ASN A 5 1.81 6.71 -1.71
N MET A 6 0.66 7.35 -1.51
CA MET A 6 -0.55 6.72 -0.96
C MET A 6 -1.12 5.64 -1.89
N LYS A 7 -1.03 5.84 -3.22
CA LYS A 7 -1.50 4.85 -4.20
C LYS A 7 -0.71 3.54 -4.08
N VAL A 8 0.61 3.63 -3.93
CA VAL A 8 1.48 2.46 -3.71
C VAL A 8 1.22 1.83 -2.34
N TRP A 9 0.95 2.63 -1.31
CA TRP A 9 0.61 2.09 0.00
C TRP A 9 -0.70 1.32 0.01
N ASN A 10 -1.73 1.82 -0.69
CA ASN A 10 -2.99 1.10 -0.86
C ASN A 10 -2.79 -0.24 -1.59
N ARG A 11 -1.96 -0.26 -2.64
CA ARG A 11 -1.59 -1.53 -3.32
C ARG A 11 -0.84 -2.48 -2.36
N ALA A 12 0.06 -1.97 -1.53
CA ALA A 12 0.77 -2.75 -0.52
C ALA A 12 -0.16 -3.33 0.56
N ALA A 13 -1.17 -2.57 0.97
CA ALA A 13 -2.18 -3.04 1.91
C ALA A 13 -3.02 -4.17 1.29
N ILE A 14 -3.46 -4.03 0.03
CA ILE A 14 -4.21 -5.08 -0.69
C ILE A 14 -3.36 -6.33 -0.86
N ALA A 15 -2.09 -6.18 -1.27
CA ALA A 15 -1.17 -7.31 -1.40
C ALA A 15 -0.91 -7.99 -0.05
N LYS A 16 -0.84 -7.24 1.06
CA LYS A 16 -0.74 -7.81 2.41
C LYS A 16 -1.98 -8.64 2.75
N LEU A 17 -3.19 -8.17 2.40
CA LEU A 17 -4.42 -8.94 2.61
C LEU A 17 -4.42 -10.24 1.82
N CYS A 18 -3.92 -10.22 0.59
CA CYS A 18 -3.72 -11.42 -0.21
C CYS A 18 -2.70 -12.37 0.43
N TRP A 19 -1.59 -11.85 0.95
CA TRP A 19 -0.60 -12.66 1.69
C TRP A 19 -1.17 -13.27 2.98
N ASP A 20 -1.97 -12.52 3.74
CA ASP A 20 -2.66 -13.03 4.93
C ASP A 20 -3.62 -14.16 4.55
N LEU A 21 -4.29 -14.07 3.39
CA LEU A 21 -5.21 -15.09 2.89
C LEU A 21 -4.53 -16.44 2.64
N ASP A 22 -3.26 -16.43 2.19
CA ASP A 22 -2.47 -17.64 1.93
C ASP A 22 -1.68 -18.14 3.16
N ASN A 23 -1.36 -17.28 4.14
CA ASN A 23 -0.45 -17.62 5.25
C ASN A 23 -1.09 -17.59 6.65
N LYS A 24 -2.32 -17.07 6.80
CA LYS A 24 -2.98 -16.90 8.10
C LYS A 24 -4.43 -17.36 8.05
N GLU A 25 -4.62 -18.67 8.02
CA GLU A 25 -5.93 -19.31 7.96
C GLU A 25 -6.76 -19.13 9.25
N ASP A 26 -6.17 -18.65 10.36
CA ASP A 26 -6.87 -18.58 11.64
C ASP A 26 -7.91 -17.47 11.77
N LYS A 27 -7.95 -16.50 10.83
CA LYS A 27 -8.93 -15.41 10.89
C LYS A 27 -10.26 -15.83 10.26
N LEU A 28 -11.36 -15.56 10.95
CA LEU A 28 -12.71 -15.95 10.51
C LEU A 28 -13.06 -15.43 9.10
N TRP A 29 -12.74 -14.18 8.78
CA TRP A 29 -13.00 -13.60 7.46
C TRP A 29 -12.19 -14.27 6.34
N ILE A 30 -11.01 -14.83 6.65
CA ILE A 30 -10.17 -15.61 5.72
C ILE A 30 -10.80 -16.97 5.50
N LYS A 31 -11.17 -17.69 6.58
CA LYS A 31 -11.91 -18.97 6.48
C LYS A 31 -13.22 -18.82 5.71
N TRP A 32 -13.93 -17.71 5.91
CA TRP A 32 -15.16 -17.40 5.19
C TRP A 32 -14.90 -17.23 3.69
N ILE A 33 -13.86 -16.49 3.30
CA ILE A 33 -13.47 -16.36 1.89
C ILE A 33 -13.06 -17.71 1.30
N GLN A 34 -12.23 -18.49 2.00
CA GLN A 34 -11.78 -19.81 1.54
C GLN A 34 -12.98 -20.76 1.35
N THR A 35 -13.92 -20.79 2.30
CA THR A 35 -15.10 -21.66 2.26
C THR A 35 -16.09 -21.25 1.18
N TYR A 36 -16.30 -19.94 0.98
CA TYR A 36 -17.32 -19.43 0.05
C TYR A 36 -16.82 -19.30 -1.39
N TYR A 37 -15.57 -18.87 -1.58
CA TYR A 37 -15.02 -18.59 -2.91
C TYR A 37 -14.11 -19.71 -3.44
N ILE A 38 -13.31 -20.36 -2.59
CA ILE A 38 -12.26 -21.32 -3.01
C ILE A 38 -12.75 -22.76 -3.03
N LYS A 39 -13.68 -23.15 -2.14
CA LYS A 39 -14.09 -24.55 -1.91
C LYS A 39 -14.58 -25.34 -3.14
N GLU A 40 -14.92 -24.70 -4.27
CA GLU A 40 -15.35 -25.39 -5.50
C GLU A 40 -14.36 -25.32 -6.68
N GLN A 41 -13.17 -24.72 -6.54
CA GLN A 41 -12.18 -24.67 -7.62
C GLN A 41 -10.75 -24.97 -7.15
N ARG A 42 -10.00 -25.74 -7.96
CA ARG A 42 -8.56 -26.02 -7.76
C ARG A 42 -7.66 -24.82 -8.07
N GLU A 43 -8.18 -23.84 -8.78
CA GLU A 43 -7.44 -22.68 -9.26
C GLU A 43 -8.19 -21.42 -8.84
N TRP A 44 -7.46 -20.36 -8.49
CA TRP A 44 -7.99 -19.04 -8.10
C TRP A 44 -8.63 -18.30 -9.29
N GLN A 45 -9.47 -18.98 -10.06
CA GLN A 45 -10.09 -18.40 -11.24
C GLN A 45 -11.22 -17.47 -10.83
N ARG A 46 -11.15 -16.28 -11.45
CA ARG A 46 -12.00 -15.12 -11.30
C ARG A 46 -13.49 -15.50 -11.33
N ARG A 47 -14.10 -15.81 -10.18
CA ARG A 47 -15.56 -15.91 -10.08
C ARG A 47 -16.14 -14.56 -10.49
N LYS A 48 -16.94 -14.52 -11.55
CA LYS A 48 -17.70 -13.33 -11.97
C LYS A 48 -18.63 -12.81 -10.86
N GLN A 49 -18.95 -13.64 -9.87
CA GLN A 49 -19.79 -13.32 -8.71
C GLN A 49 -19.01 -12.82 -7.47
N ALA A 50 -17.68 -12.72 -7.53
CA ALA A 50 -16.91 -12.15 -6.43
C ALA A 50 -17.12 -10.64 -6.33
N SER A 51 -17.23 -10.11 -5.10
CA SER A 51 -17.33 -8.67 -4.88
C SER A 51 -16.09 -7.96 -5.43
N TRP A 52 -16.24 -6.69 -5.83
CA TRP A 52 -15.16 -5.89 -6.42
C TRP A 52 -13.88 -5.88 -5.55
N MET A 53 -14.04 -5.89 -4.23
CA MET A 53 -12.92 -5.93 -3.28
C MET A 53 -12.17 -7.26 -3.33
N ILE A 54 -12.89 -8.39 -3.38
CA ILE A 54 -12.29 -9.73 -3.49
C ILE A 54 -11.58 -9.86 -4.84
N GLN A 55 -12.17 -9.35 -5.93
CA GLN A 55 -11.51 -9.29 -7.24
C GLN A 55 -10.19 -8.49 -7.20
N LYS A 56 -10.15 -7.37 -6.46
CA LYS A 56 -8.93 -6.59 -6.27
C LYS A 56 -7.85 -7.34 -5.49
N ILE A 57 -8.25 -8.08 -4.45
CA ILE A 57 -7.32 -8.91 -3.66
C ILE A 57 -6.78 -10.06 -4.53
N MET A 58 -7.64 -10.75 -5.28
CA MET A 58 -7.23 -11.83 -6.19
C MET A 58 -6.24 -11.36 -7.26
N ASN A 59 -6.48 -10.20 -7.87
CA ASN A 59 -5.56 -9.62 -8.86
C ASN A 59 -4.20 -9.21 -8.24
N ALA A 60 -4.13 -8.98 -6.92
CA ALA A 60 -2.88 -8.63 -6.25
C ALA A 60 -1.98 -9.85 -5.97
N LYS A 61 -2.47 -11.08 -6.20
CA LYS A 61 -1.72 -12.33 -5.95
C LYS A 61 -0.40 -12.39 -6.72
N GLN A 62 -0.41 -12.00 -8.00
CA GLN A 62 0.79 -11.94 -8.83
C GLN A 62 1.88 -11.02 -8.24
N SER A 63 1.49 -9.91 -7.60
CA SER A 63 2.42 -9.00 -6.92
C SER A 63 2.95 -9.56 -5.60
N VAL A 64 2.20 -10.47 -4.95
CA VAL A 64 2.64 -11.15 -3.73
C VAL A 64 3.64 -12.27 -4.06
N GLU A 65 3.38 -13.06 -5.10
CA GLU A 65 4.27 -14.13 -5.55
C GLU A 65 5.68 -13.62 -5.90
N GLN A 66 5.77 -12.46 -6.56
CA GLN A 66 7.06 -11.79 -6.85
C GLN A 66 7.84 -11.40 -5.58
N VAL A 67 7.14 -11.05 -4.49
CA VAL A 67 7.76 -10.64 -3.22
C VAL A 67 8.03 -11.83 -2.30
N GLN A 68 7.26 -12.92 -2.40
CA GLN A 68 7.51 -14.17 -1.69
C GLN A 68 8.87 -14.79 -2.08
N GLN A 69 9.28 -14.69 -3.35
CA GLN A 69 10.61 -15.15 -3.79
C GLN A 69 11.78 -14.36 -3.18
N MET A 70 11.53 -13.13 -2.71
CA MET A 70 12.53 -12.23 -2.12
C MET A 70 12.64 -12.36 -0.58
N GLN A 71 11.85 -13.23 0.05
CA GLN A 71 11.79 -13.42 1.51
C GLN A 71 13.09 -14.01 2.05
N ARG A 72 14.07 -13.15 2.36
CA ARG A 72 15.32 -13.54 3.03
C ARG A 72 15.46 -13.02 4.46
N LYS A 73 14.61 -12.12 4.99
CA LYS A 73 14.78 -11.58 6.36
C LYS A 73 13.47 -11.14 7.04
N ASN A 74 13.41 -11.32 8.37
CA ASN A 74 12.39 -10.97 9.39
C ASN A 74 11.76 -9.54 9.39
N LYS A 75 11.76 -8.80 8.28
CA LYS A 75 11.12 -7.48 8.19
C LYS A 75 9.62 -7.65 7.88
N GLY A 76 8.76 -6.82 8.49
CA GLY A 76 7.31 -6.89 8.28
C GLY A 76 6.88 -6.88 6.81
N VAL A 77 6.01 -7.82 6.43
CA VAL A 77 5.58 -8.12 5.04
C VAL A 77 5.11 -6.87 4.29
N ILE A 78 4.29 -6.01 4.92
CA ILE A 78 3.77 -4.79 4.28
C ILE A 78 4.88 -3.81 3.90
N ARG A 79 5.95 -3.73 4.69
CA ARG A 79 7.09 -2.84 4.41
C ARG A 79 7.88 -3.36 3.21
N GLN A 80 8.02 -4.68 3.08
CA GLN A 80 8.68 -5.30 1.93
C GLN A 80 7.89 -5.07 0.65
N LEU A 81 6.58 -5.36 0.69
CA LEU A 81 5.65 -5.11 -0.42
C LEU A 81 5.68 -3.63 -0.85
N TYR A 82 5.59 -2.71 0.12
CA TYR A 82 5.64 -1.28 -0.16
C TYR A 82 6.94 -0.85 -0.81
N ASN A 83 8.09 -1.30 -0.28
CA ASN A 83 9.40 -0.96 -0.84
C ASN A 83 9.59 -1.55 -2.24
N HIS A 84 9.15 -2.79 -2.47
CA HIS A 84 9.23 -3.45 -3.77
C HIS A 84 8.40 -2.70 -4.82
N MET A 85 7.14 -2.37 -4.53
CA MET A 85 6.28 -1.63 -5.46
C MET A 85 6.65 -0.16 -5.62
N LYS A 86 7.33 0.42 -4.64
CA LYS A 86 7.82 1.80 -4.73
C LYS A 86 9.06 1.91 -5.62
N GLY A 87 9.88 0.85 -5.70
CA GLY A 87 11.17 0.87 -6.38
C GLY A 87 12.21 1.76 -5.68
N GLU A 88 13.37 1.91 -6.31
CA GLU A 88 14.38 2.90 -5.89
C GLU A 88 13.92 4.30 -6.30
N GLN A 89 13.34 5.04 -5.36
CA GLN A 89 13.11 6.47 -5.52
C GLN A 89 14.11 7.24 -4.68
N GLN A 90 14.66 8.30 -5.28
CA GLN A 90 15.41 9.30 -4.53
C GLN A 90 14.52 9.83 -3.41
N ARG A 91 15.04 9.80 -2.19
CA ARG A 91 14.35 10.42 -1.07
C ARG A 91 14.29 11.91 -1.39
N PRO A 92 13.08 12.50 -1.53
CA PRO A 92 13.01 13.89 -1.88
C PRO A 92 13.64 14.72 -0.76
N ILE A 93 14.39 15.76 -1.12
CA ILE A 93 15.19 16.59 -0.22
C ILE A 93 14.35 17.10 0.97
N TRP A 94 13.07 17.37 0.73
CA TRP A 94 12.12 17.80 1.76
C TRP A 94 11.87 16.79 2.89
N THR A 95 12.22 15.52 2.72
CA THR A 95 12.03 14.48 3.75
C THR A 95 12.77 14.86 5.04
N CYS A 96 13.91 15.54 4.94
CA CYS A 96 14.65 16.06 6.09
C CYS A 96 13.92 17.24 6.78
N LEU A 97 13.27 18.11 6.00
CA LEU A 97 12.49 19.24 6.53
C LEU A 97 11.21 18.76 7.25
N MET A 98 10.65 17.65 6.81
CA MET A 98 9.45 17.03 7.39
C MET A 98 9.73 16.10 8.57
N PHE A 99 10.85 15.38 8.56
CA PHE A 99 11.18 14.39 9.59
C PHE A 99 12.45 14.83 10.32
N LYS A 100 12.34 15.05 11.64
CA LYS A 100 13.33 15.68 12.55
C LYS A 100 13.25 17.21 12.70
N ASN A 101 12.05 17.76 12.56
CA ASN A 101 11.79 19.15 12.92
C ASN A 101 10.95 19.18 14.22
N ALA A 102 11.17 20.14 15.11
CA ALA A 102 10.31 20.37 16.28
C ALA A 102 9.05 21.20 15.92
N ALA A 103 8.81 21.40 14.63
CA ALA A 103 7.72 22.19 14.11
C ALA A 103 6.34 21.64 14.49
N ARG A 104 5.38 22.56 14.65
CA ARG A 104 3.97 22.22 14.93
C ARG A 104 3.33 21.52 13.73
N LEU A 105 2.35 20.66 13.97
CA LEU A 105 1.54 19.97 12.94
C LEU A 105 1.02 20.90 11.83
N LYS A 106 0.62 22.13 12.19
CA LYS A 106 0.19 23.16 11.23
C LYS A 106 1.29 23.55 10.23
N ALA A 107 2.54 23.71 10.69
CA ALA A 107 3.67 24.05 9.83
C ALA A 107 4.03 22.90 8.87
N TYR A 108 3.93 21.65 9.33
CA TYR A 108 4.08 20.48 8.46
C TYR A 108 3.04 20.45 7.34
N PHE A 109 1.78 20.71 7.69
CA PHE A 109 0.70 20.72 6.71
C PHE A 109 0.90 21.84 5.68
N THR A 110 1.21 23.07 6.11
CA THR A 110 1.48 24.20 5.20
C THR A 110 2.69 23.94 4.30
N MET A 111 3.79 23.43 4.85
CA MET A 111 4.99 23.11 4.08
C MET A 111 4.72 21.98 3.06
N TRP A 112 3.89 21.00 3.41
CA TRP A 112 3.50 19.92 2.49
C TRP A 112 2.66 20.47 1.34
N ILE A 113 1.71 21.37 1.61
CA ILE A 113 0.92 22.05 0.58
C ILE A 113 1.82 22.88 -0.35
N MET A 114 2.75 23.64 0.22
CA MET A 114 3.73 24.45 -0.52
C MET A 114 4.59 23.59 -1.45
N MET A 115 5.10 22.46 -0.96
CA MET A 115 5.92 21.54 -1.74
C MET A 115 5.16 20.82 -2.86
N ASN A 116 3.85 20.64 -2.71
CA ASN A 116 3.00 20.06 -3.75
C ASN A 116 2.41 21.13 -4.68
N GLN A 117 2.84 22.39 -4.58
CA GLN A 117 2.32 23.52 -5.37
C GLN A 117 0.79 23.69 -5.25
N ARG A 118 0.21 23.35 -4.09
CA ARG A 118 -1.23 23.45 -3.82
C ARG A 118 -1.60 24.67 -2.96
N LEU A 119 -0.64 25.58 -2.76
CA LEU A 119 -0.83 26.76 -1.92
C LEU A 119 -1.45 27.87 -2.77
N VAL A 120 -2.77 28.00 -2.69
CA VAL A 120 -3.58 28.94 -3.50
C VAL A 120 -3.13 30.41 -3.38
N THR A 121 -2.43 30.77 -2.31
CA THR A 121 -1.91 32.13 -2.13
C THR A 121 -0.74 32.48 -3.04
N VAL A 122 -0.05 31.50 -3.64
CA VAL A 122 1.08 31.78 -4.56
C VAL A 122 0.56 32.19 -5.94
N ASP A 123 -0.49 31.52 -6.45
CA ASP A 123 -1.11 31.87 -7.74
C ASP A 123 -1.72 33.28 -7.73
N ARG A 124 -2.22 33.75 -6.59
CA ARG A 124 -2.85 35.07 -6.46
C ARG A 124 -1.86 36.26 -6.46
N LEU A 125 -0.58 36.01 -6.21
CA LEU A 125 0.46 37.06 -6.21
C LEU A 125 1.25 37.09 -7.52
N ALA A 126 1.05 36.11 -8.40
CA ALA A 126 1.69 36.01 -9.71
C ALA A 126 0.82 36.58 -10.85
N GLN A 127 -0.30 37.24 -10.51
CA GLN A 127 -1.27 37.84 -11.44
C GLN A 127 -1.26 39.36 -11.32
#